data_AF-A0A2A9FRK6-F1
#
_entry.id   AF-A0A2A9FRK6-F1
#
_cell.length_a   1.000
_cell.length_b   1.000
_cell.length_c   1.000
_cell.angle_alpha   90.00
_cell.angle_beta   90.00
_cell.angle_gamma   90.00
#
_symmetry.space_group_name_H-M   'P 1'
#
loop_
_entity.id
_entity.type
_entity.pdbx_description
1 polymer ?
#
loop_
_entity_poly.entity_id
_entity_poly.type
_entity_poly.pdbx_seq_one_letter_code
_entity_poly.pdbx_strand_id
1 'polypeptide(L)'
;MTDATQTQTNYEPTSAANSRPTLMTLQQLCGAEPAITSGGVRHLLFTKGHELPGVYRFGRKLLFDRSEFMEGIKQGHAAQISGRTTQ
;
A
#
# COMPACT_ATOMS: atom_id res chain seq x y z
N MET A 1 3.88 -43.62 19.27
CA MET A 1 4.55 -42.37 19.67
C MET A 1 4.89 -41.61 18.41
N THR A 2 4.29 -40.43 18.21
CA THR A 2 4.87 -39.21 17.60
C THR A 2 3.71 -38.25 17.37
N ASP A 3 3.46 -37.42 18.37
CA ASP A 3 2.52 -36.30 18.33
C ASP A 3 3.18 -35.16 17.54
N ALA A 4 2.58 -34.74 16.44
CA ALA A 4 3.10 -33.66 15.61
C ALA A 4 2.53 -32.32 16.14
N THR A 5 3.29 -31.66 17.00
CA THR A 5 2.96 -30.33 17.52
C THR A 5 2.97 -29.31 16.38
N GLN A 6 1.79 -28.95 15.87
CA GLN A 6 1.61 -27.83 14.96
C GLN A 6 1.76 -26.53 15.76
N THR A 7 2.92 -25.88 15.70
CA THR A 7 3.11 -24.53 16.22
C THR A 7 2.36 -23.54 15.32
N GLN A 8 1.10 -23.31 15.68
CA GLN A 8 0.26 -22.24 15.16
C GLN A 8 0.85 -20.91 15.65
N THR A 9 1.53 -20.18 14.75
CA THR A 9 1.99 -18.81 15.04
C THR A 9 0.78 -17.88 15.07
N ASN A 10 0.05 -17.90 16.19
CA ASN A 10 -0.94 -16.87 16.47
C ASN A 10 -0.20 -15.55 16.64
N TYR A 11 -0.37 -14.65 15.67
CA TYR A 11 -0.08 -13.24 15.85
C TYR A 11 -1.08 -12.74 16.92
N GLU A 12 -0.63 -12.70 18.17
CA GLU A 12 -1.29 -11.97 19.25
C GLU A 12 -1.18 -10.47 18.91
N PRO A 13 -2.27 -9.77 18.58
CA PRO A 13 -2.23 -8.32 18.50
C PRO A 13 -2.06 -7.82 19.94
N THR A 14 -0.82 -7.59 20.35
CA THR A 14 -0.53 -6.92 21.61
C THR A 14 -1.28 -5.59 21.58
N SER A 15 -2.18 -5.37 22.53
CA SER A 15 -3.03 -4.19 22.67
C SER A 15 -2.19 -2.91 22.77
N ALA A 16 -1.66 -2.45 21.64
CA ALA A 16 -0.83 -1.26 21.52
C ALA A 16 -1.73 -0.08 21.14
N ALA A 17 -2.19 0.62 22.17
CA ALA A 17 -2.70 1.99 22.18
C ALA A 17 -2.73 2.69 20.80
N ASN A 18 -3.91 2.85 20.19
CA ASN A 18 -4.17 3.75 19.07
C ASN A 18 -3.10 3.80 17.96
N SER A 19 -2.39 2.69 17.71
CA SER A 19 -1.34 2.66 16.71
C SER A 19 -2.00 2.52 15.35
N ARG A 20 -2.12 3.65 14.63
CA ARG A 20 -2.58 3.62 13.24
C ARG A 20 -1.71 2.61 12.47
N PRO A 21 -2.31 1.74 11.65
CA PRO A 21 -1.53 0.79 10.85
C PRO A 21 -0.46 1.54 10.07
N THR A 22 0.80 1.13 10.21
CA THR A 22 1.91 1.72 9.42
C THR A 22 1.70 1.48 7.94
N LEU A 23 1.15 0.31 7.58
CA LEU A 23 0.84 -0.07 6.22
C LEU A 23 -0.65 -0.39 6.05
N MET A 24 -1.20 0.04 4.91
CA MET A 24 -2.62 -0.08 4.57
C MET A 24 -2.80 -0.87 3.28
N THR A 25 -3.91 -1.60 3.17
CA THR A 25 -4.39 -2.07 1.86
C THR A 25 -4.95 -0.92 1.03
N LEU A 26 -5.11 -1.11 -0.28
CA LEU A 26 -5.73 -0.11 -1.15
C LEU A 26 -7.12 0.33 -0.65
N GLN A 27 -7.94 -0.61 -0.17
CA GLN A 27 -9.28 -0.30 0.33
C GLN A 27 -9.23 0.56 1.60
N GLN A 28 -8.30 0.26 2.51
CA GLN A 28 -8.09 1.05 3.72
C GLN A 28 -7.54 2.44 3.39
N LEU A 29 -6.64 2.56 2.41
CA LEU A 29 -6.14 3.85 1.94
C LEU A 29 -7.28 4.71 1.39
N CYS A 30 -8.12 4.19 0.50
CA CYS A 30 -9.26 4.93 -0.04
C CYS A 30 -10.30 5.30 1.04
N GLY A 31 -10.46 4.47 2.07
CA GLY A 31 -11.31 4.78 3.21
C GLY A 31 -10.76 5.91 4.09
N ALA A 32 -9.43 5.99 4.24
CA ALA A 32 -8.76 7.05 4.98
C ALA A 32 -8.62 8.35 4.19
N GLU A 33 -8.51 8.27 2.86
CA GLU A 33 -8.32 9.38 1.92
C GLU A 33 -9.41 9.37 0.85
N PRO A 34 -10.58 9.98 1.11
CA PRO A 34 -11.73 9.93 0.17
C PRO A 34 -11.46 10.56 -1.21
N ALA A 35 -10.45 11.43 -1.31
CA ALA A 35 -10.01 12.01 -2.59
C ALA A 35 -9.25 11.00 -3.47
N ILE A 36 -8.77 9.89 -2.89
CA ILE A 36 -8.05 8.83 -3.57
C ILE A 36 -9.01 7.69 -3.88
N THR A 37 -9.08 7.29 -5.15
CA THR A 37 -9.96 6.20 -5.58
C THR A 37 -9.16 4.96 -5.95
N SER A 38 -9.77 3.79 -5.78
CA SER A 38 -9.14 2.52 -6.13
C SER A 38 -8.82 2.43 -7.64
N GLY A 39 -9.68 3.00 -8.50
CA GLY A 39 -9.46 3.12 -9.93
C GLY A 39 -8.25 4.01 -10.26
N GLY A 40 -8.14 5.18 -9.64
CA GLY A 40 -7.02 6.10 -9.84
C GLY A 40 -5.68 5.49 -9.44
N VAL A 41 -5.62 4.84 -8.28
CA VAL A 41 -4.38 4.17 -7.82
C VAL A 41 -4.02 2.99 -8.73
N ARG A 42 -4.99 2.18 -9.17
CA ARG A 42 -4.73 1.08 -10.12
C ARG A 42 -4.21 1.61 -11.45
N HIS A 43 -4.77 2.70 -11.96
CA HIS A 43 -4.28 3.33 -13.19
C HIS A 43 -2.85 3.84 -13.03
N LEU A 44 -2.56 4.52 -11.91
CA LEU A 44 -1.21 4.97 -11.58
C LEU A 44 -0.21 3.81 -11.54
N LEU A 45 -0.55 2.71 -10.86
CA LEU A 45 0.30 1.51 -10.77
C LEU A 45 0.47 0.82 -12.13
N PHE A 46 -0.56 0.83 -12.97
CA PHE A 46 -0.47 0.27 -14.32
C PHE A 46 0.52 1.07 -15.19
N THR A 47 0.49 2.39 -15.11
CA THR A 47 1.35 3.23 -15.96
C THR A 47 2.76 3.41 -15.41
N LYS A 48 2.92 3.53 -14.09
CA LYS A 48 4.22 3.77 -13.44
C LYS A 48 4.89 2.51 -12.88
N GLY A 49 4.16 1.40 -12.83
CA GLY A 49 4.61 0.21 -12.12
C GLY A 49 4.51 0.39 -10.61
N HIS A 50 5.34 -0.37 -9.89
CA HIS A 50 5.27 -0.47 -8.43
C HIS A 50 6.36 0.34 -7.70
N GLU A 51 7.26 1.02 -8.43
CA GLU A 51 8.32 1.86 -7.87
C GLU A 51 7.79 3.27 -7.57
N LEU A 52 6.78 3.34 -6.70
CA LEU A 52 6.21 4.58 -6.22
C LEU A 52 6.50 4.73 -4.73
N PRO A 53 6.80 5.94 -4.23
CA PRO A 53 6.98 6.19 -2.81
C PRO A 53 5.76 5.68 -2.02
N GLY A 54 6.02 4.99 -0.90
CA GLY A 54 4.97 4.41 -0.08
C GLY A 54 4.25 3.19 -0.67
N VAL A 55 4.65 2.65 -1.83
CA VAL A 55 4.05 1.44 -2.40
C VAL A 55 4.99 0.24 -2.20
N TYR A 56 4.50 -0.76 -1.46
CA TYR A 56 5.28 -1.93 -1.09
C TYR A 56 4.61 -3.22 -1.56
N ARG A 57 5.38 -4.07 -2.27
CA ARG A 57 4.92 -5.41 -2.63
C ARG A 57 5.13 -6.37 -1.48
N PHE A 58 4.07 -7.08 -1.10
CA PHE A 58 4.10 -8.18 -0.15
C PHE A 58 3.51 -9.43 -0.81
N GLY A 59 4.36 -10.14 -1.56
CA GLY A 59 3.96 -11.26 -2.41
C GLY A 59 2.94 -10.83 -3.47
N ARG A 60 1.71 -11.34 -3.35
CA ARG A 60 0.57 -11.01 -4.23
C ARG A 60 -0.21 -9.77 -3.79
N LYS A 61 0.11 -9.20 -2.63
CA LYS A 61 -0.56 -8.01 -2.08
C LYS A 61 0.28 -6.75 -2.34
N LEU A 62 -0.42 -5.63 -2.45
CA LEU A 62 0.17 -4.29 -2.38
C LEU A 62 -0.24 -3.64 -1.07
N LEU A 63 0.76 -3.08 -0.39
CA LEU A 63 0.62 -2.35 0.85
C LEU A 63 1.07 -0.91 0.61
N PHE A 64 0.43 0.02 1.31
CA PHE A 64 0.65 1.44 1.16
C PHE A 64 1.02 2.06 2.50
N ASP A 65 2.17 2.73 2.57
CA ASP A 65 2.39 3.72 3.62
C ASP A 65 1.67 5.00 3.20
N ARG A 66 0.64 5.40 3.95
CA ARG A 66 -0.19 6.55 3.63
C ARG A 66 0.64 7.84 3.58
N SER A 67 1.57 8.04 4.51
CA SER A 67 2.32 9.31 4.60
C SER A 67 3.27 9.45 3.42
N GLU A 68 4.05 8.41 3.15
CA GLU A 68 5.01 8.40 2.03
C GLU A 68 4.29 8.47 0.68
N PHE A 69 3.18 7.75 0.53
CA PHE A 69 2.41 7.76 -0.71
C PHE A 69 1.85 9.15 -1.02
N MET A 70 1.26 9.81 -0.01
CA MET A 70 0.73 11.15 -0.17
C MET A 70 1.84 12.18 -0.39
N GLU A 71 3.00 12.02 0.24
CA GLU A 71 4.17 12.86 -0.01
C GLU A 71 4.68 12.69 -1.44
N GLY A 72 4.80 11.45 -1.93
CA GLY A 72 5.18 11.17 -3.31
C GLY A 72 4.23 11.79 -4.34
N ILE A 73 2.91 11.78 -4.07
CA ILE A 73 1.93 12.48 -4.91
C ILE A 73 2.22 13.99 -4.92
N LYS A 74 2.43 14.61 -3.75
CA LYS A 74 2.72 16.06 -3.63
C LYS A 74 4.03 16.46 -4.32
N GLN A 75 5.01 15.56 -4.32
CA GLN A 75 6.29 15.75 -5.03
C GLN A 75 6.18 15.52 -6.55
N GLY A 76 5.00 15.15 -7.06
CA GLY A 76 4.73 15.04 -8.50
C GLY A 76 5.01 13.67 -9.11
N HIS A 77 5.28 12.63 -8.32
CA HIS A 77 5.46 11.26 -8.84
C HIS A 77 4.21 10.74 -9.57
N ALA A 78 3.04 11.31 -9.26
CA ALA A 78 1.76 11.04 -9.92
C ALA A 78 1.31 12.17 -10.88
N ALA A 79 2.15 13.17 -11.20
CA ALA A 79 1.74 14.29 -12.06
C ALA A 79 1.67 13.91 -13.55
N GLN A 80 2.50 12.96 -14.00
CA GLN A 80 2.51 12.49 -15.38
C GLN A 80 2.11 11.02 -15.46
N ILE A 81 0.80 10.77 -15.49
CA ILE A 81 0.21 9.41 -15.43
C ILE A 81 -0.04 8.82 -16.83
N SER A 82 0.04 9.63 -17.88
CA SER A 82 0.08 9.23 -19.30
C SER A 82 0.33 10.47 -20.16
N GLY A 83 0.97 10.32 -21.31
CA GLY A 83 0.96 11.35 -22.36
C GLY A 83 2.21 12.21 -22.57
N ARG A 84 3.40 11.80 -22.12
CA ARG A 84 4.64 12.38 -22.67
C ARG A 84 5.48 11.30 -23.32
N THR A 85 5.22 11.07 -24.61
CA THR A 85 6.24 10.60 -25.54
C THR A 85 7.28 11.72 -25.62
N THR A 86 8.30 11.70 -24.76
CA THR A 86 9.54 12.40 -25.09
C THR A 86 10.15 11.66 -26.26
N GLN A 87 9.99 12.23 -27.45
CA GLN A 87 11.05 12.15 -28.47
C GLN A 87 12.35 12.69 -27.88
#